data_AF-A0A317I346-F1
#
_entry.id   AF-A0A317I346-F1
#
_cell.length_a   1.000
_cell.length_b   1.000
_cell.length_c   1.000
_cell.angle_alpha   90.00
_cell.angle_beta   90.00
_cell.angle_gamma   90.00
#
_symmetry.space_group_name_H-M   'P 1'
#
loop_
_entity.id
_entity.type
_entity.pdbx_description
1 polymer ?
#
loop_
_entity_poly.entity_id
_entity_poly.type
_entity_poly.pdbx_seq_one_letter_code
_entity_poly.pdbx_strand_id
1 'polypeptide(L)' 'FNVRGEPIVCSPADSYRCFMRTEMDHLVLETCVLDKKEQPPFVETSDWRSQFTLD' A
#
# COMPACT_ATOMS: atom_id res chain seq x y z
N PHE A 1 -6.51 0.94 6.01
CA PHE A 1 -7.05 0.90 4.64
C PHE A 1 -6.57 -0.37 3.96
N ASN A 2 -7.05 -0.68 2.77
CA ASN A 2 -6.65 -1.86 1.99
C ASN A 2 -6.94 -1.62 0.51
N VAL A 3 -6.32 -2.41 -0.36
CA VAL A 3 -6.85 -2.62 -1.71
C VAL A 3 -7.98 -3.65 -1.63
N ARG A 4 -9.00 -3.52 -2.49
CA ARG A 4 -10.13 -4.47 -2.53
C ARG A 4 -9.62 -5.91 -2.63
N GLY A 5 -10.06 -6.77 -1.70
CA GLY A 5 -9.64 -8.18 -1.61
C GLY A 5 -8.49 -8.44 -0.64
N GLU A 6 -7.74 -7.42 -0.20
CA GLU A 6 -6.70 -7.58 0.82
C GLU A 6 -7.25 -7.41 2.25
N PRO A 7 -6.63 -8.01 3.28
CA PRO A 7 -6.92 -7.68 4.68
C PRO A 7 -6.61 -6.21 4.98
N ILE A 8 -7.21 -5.67 6.04
CA ILE A 8 -6.88 -4.32 6.52
C ILE A 8 -5.42 -4.27 6.96
N VAL A 9 -4.70 -3.23 6.55
CA VAL A 9 -3.30 -3.01 6.99
C VAL A 9 -3.21 -2.88 8.51
N CYS A 10 -2.26 -3.62 9.11
CA CYS A 10 -2.06 -3.65 10.57
C CYS A 10 -0.66 -3.18 11.00
N SER A 11 0.24 -2.89 10.06
CA SER A 11 1.58 -2.40 10.36
C SER A 11 1.96 -1.20 9.46
N PRO A 12 2.93 -0.36 9.87
CA PRO A 12 3.45 0.72 9.02
C PRO A 12 4.02 0.21 7.69
N ALA A 13 4.69 -0.95 7.71
CA ALA A 13 5.25 -1.57 6.51
C ALA A 13 4.16 -2.01 5.54
N ASP A 14 3.08 -2.62 6.05
CA ASP A 14 1.93 -3.01 5.23
C ASP A 14 1.20 -1.78 4.68
N SER A 15 1.07 -0.74 5.50
CA SER A 15 0.48 0.54 5.10
C SER A 15 1.27 1.16 3.94
N TYR A 16 2.60 1.20 4.03
CA TYR A 16 3.44 1.71 2.95
C TYR A 16 3.28 0.88 1.67
N ARG A 17 3.34 -0.45 1.76
CA ARG A 17 3.16 -1.34 0.59
C ARG A 17 1.79 -1.15 -0.06
N CYS A 18 0.72 -1.15 0.74
CA CYS A 18 -0.64 -0.93 0.27
C CYS A 18 -0.79 0.46 -0.37
N PHE A 19 -0.22 1.50 0.24
CA PHE A 19 -0.23 2.87 -0.29
C PHE A 19 0.45 2.94 -1.67
N MET A 20 1.62 2.33 -1.82
CA MET A 20 2.34 2.33 -3.09
C MET A 20 1.56 1.63 -4.22
N ARG A 21 0.62 0.73 -3.91
CA ARG A 21 -0.27 0.05 -4.88
C ARG A 21 -1.55 0.81 -5.24
N THR A 22 -1.96 1.79 -4.44
CA THR A 22 -3.19 2.56 -4.65
C THR A 22 -2.97 3.80 -5.53
N GLU A 23 -4.02 4.51 -5.92
CA GLU A 23 -3.90 5.84 -6.56
C GLU A 23 -3.87 6.99 -5.55
N MET A 24 -3.64 6.71 -4.25
CA MET A 24 -3.58 7.75 -3.22
C MET A 24 -2.34 8.64 -3.39
N ASP A 25 -2.51 9.94 -3.18
CA ASP A 25 -1.40 10.90 -3.25
C ASP A 25 -0.54 10.92 -1.99
N HIS A 26 -1.17 10.78 -0.81
CA HIS A 26 -0.49 10.92 0.49
C HIS A 26 -0.84 9.79 1.45
N LEU A 27 0.13 9.41 2.29
CA LEU A 27 -0.06 8.51 3.42
C LEU A 27 0.35 9.22 4.72
N VAL A 28 -0.56 9.28 5.69
CA VAL A 28 -0.29 9.82 7.03
C VAL A 28 -0.19 8.68 8.01
N LEU A 29 0.98 8.53 8.65
CA LEU A 29 1.29 7.55 9.70
C LEU A 29 1.71 8.31 10.96
N GLU A 30 0.74 8.63 11.81
CA GLU A 30 0.94 9.45 13.01
C GLU A 30 1.67 10.77 12.71
N THR A 31 2.94 10.90 13.10
CA THR A 31 3.77 12.10 12.91
C THR A 31 4.56 12.09 11.59
N CYS A 32 4.36 11.08 10.75
CA CYS A 32 4.99 10.95 9.43
C CYS A 32 3.95 11.16 8.32
N VAL A 33 4.30 11.99 7.33
CA VAL A 33 3.50 12.19 6.11
C VAL A 33 4.38 11.85 4.92
N LEU A 34 3.89 10.97 4.05
CA LEU A 34 4.57 10.58 2.82
C LEU A 34 3.80 11.10 1.61
N ASP A 35 4.47 11.87 0.75
CA ASP A 35 4.00 12.18 -0.62
C ASP A 35 4.47 11.05 -1.55
N LYS A 36 3.54 10.47 -2.31
CA LYS A 36 3.83 9.41 -3.27
C LYS A 36 4.84 9.81 -4.32
N LYS A 37 4.88 11.09 -4.70
CA LYS A 37 5.81 11.64 -5.71
C LYS A 37 7.26 11.67 -5.23
N GLU A 38 7.47 11.68 -3.92
CA GLU A 38 8.80 11.66 -3.31
C GLU A 38 9.30 10.23 -3.03
N GLN A 39 8.45 9.22 -3.19
CA GLN A 39 8.82 7.83 -2.94
C GLN A 39 9.57 7.23 -4.13
N PRO A 40 10.50 6.29 -3.90
CA PRO A 40 11.17 5.59 -4.99
C PRO A 40 10.17 4.78 -5.84
N PRO A 41 10.51 4.48 -7.10
CA PRO A 41 9.72 3.58 -7.93
C PRO A 41 9.42 2.28 -7.19
N PHE A 42 8.14 1.96 -7.07
CA PHE A 42 7.71 0.74 -6.41
C PHE A 42 7.88 -0.43 -7.36
N VAL A 43 8.82 -1.34 -7.04
CA VAL A 43 9.00 -2.58 -7.78
C VAL A 43 8.20 -3.68 -7.09
N GLU A 44 7.17 -4.14 -7.78
CA GLU A 44 6.37 -5.26 -7.31
C GLU A 44 7.20 -6.56 -7.41
N THR A 45 7.54 -7.16 -6.27
CA THR A 45 8.38 -8.36 -6.23
C THR A 45 7.58 -9.66 -6.21
N SER A 46 6.25 -9.58 -6.10
CA SER A 46 5.36 -10.74 -6.03
C SER A 46 4.00 -10.43 -6.64
N ASP A 47 3.41 -11.41 -7.33
CA ASP A 47 2.09 -11.28 -7.95
C ASP A 47 0.99 -11.45 -6.90
N TRP A 48 0.87 -10.47 -6.00
CA TRP A 48 -0.01 -10.50 -4.83
C TRP A 48 -1.50 -10.63 -5.20
N ARG A 49 -1.90 -10.19 -6.41
CA ARG A 49 -3.27 -10.36 -6.93
C ARG A 49 -3.67 -11.82 -7.09
N SER A 50 -2.70 -12.71 -7.27
CA SER A 50 -2.95 -14.16 -7.32
C SER A 50 -3.18 -14.80 -5.95
N GLN A 51 -2.82 -14.11 -4.85
CA GLN A 51 -2.87 -14.65 -3.49
C GLN A 51 -4.19 -14.37 -2.78
N PHE A 52 -4.95 -13.38 -3.25
CA PHE A 52 -6.22 -12.97 -2.63
C PHE A 52 -7.32 -13.04 -3.68
N THR A 53 -8.20 -14.03 -3.55
CA THR A 53 -9.39 -14.16 -4.38
C THR A 53 -10.30 -12.94 -4.18
N LEU A 54 -10.61 -12.27 -5.29
CA LEU A 54 -11.67 -11.26 -5.35
C LEU A 54 -13.01 -11.97 -5.17
N ASP A 55 -13.68 -11.74 -4.05
CA ASP A 55 -15.14 -11.93 -3.94
C ASP A 55 -15.89 -10.78 -4.67
#